data_AF-A0A9W6WLB7-F1
#
_entry.id   AF-A0A9W6WLB7-F1
#
_cell.length_a   1.000
_cell.length_b   1.000
_cell.length_c   1.000
_cell.angle_alpha   90.00
_cell.angle_beta   90.00
_cell.angle_gamma   90.00
#
_symmetry.space_group_name_H-M   'P 1'
#
loop_
_entity.id
_entity.type
_entity.pdbx_description
1 polymer ?
#
loop_
_entity_poly.entity_id
_entity_poly.type
_entity_poly.pdbx_seq_one_letter_code
_entity_poly.pdbx_strand_id
1 'polypeptide(L)'
;MASRLTKLGLTFLGSSALYFNSQATIKNDSKRNFYQDNTQDSVPGEPTKVEELQLPKLIKQEKETTSFLQEKVKGARIQLSHYLEESKKLYLNGSNKYFEAERKVTGTLSSLHDKREELFPNSLYVLTGLLSGLVLSRRKNILARVTFPLFTGLIAFKVFLPSTFANTFSWLDGVEQAKLPSVYSTQTALIKGTESLVKETENLTAANAKKVNEYYESAKLTVNEYTGLNVDQEISNKKK
;
A
#
# COMPACT_ATOMS: atom_id res chain seq x y z
N MET A 1 11.88 -23.04 -19.28
CA MET A 1 10.60 -23.16 -20.02
C MET A 1 9.49 -22.64 -19.10
N ALA A 2 9.23 -21.33 -19.08
CA ALA A 2 8.41 -20.59 -20.04
C ALA A 2 6.90 -20.89 -19.90
N SER A 3 6.25 -20.05 -19.09
CA SER A 3 4.93 -19.43 -19.26
C SER A 3 3.73 -20.28 -19.66
N ARG A 4 2.73 -20.40 -18.77
CA ARG A 4 1.29 -20.29 -19.07
C ARG A 4 0.50 -19.91 -17.81
N LEU A 5 0.38 -18.61 -17.53
CA LEU A 5 -0.41 -18.12 -16.39
C LEU A 5 -0.99 -16.73 -16.67
N THR A 6 -1.77 -16.58 -17.74
CA THR A 6 -2.69 -15.45 -17.95
C THR A 6 -3.69 -15.82 -19.03
N LYS A 7 -4.96 -16.05 -18.65
CA LYS A 7 -6.20 -15.86 -19.44
C LYS A 7 -7.40 -16.44 -18.67
N LEU A 8 -7.75 -15.80 -17.57
CA LEU A 8 -9.03 -15.99 -16.86
C LEU A 8 -9.45 -14.62 -16.34
N GLY A 9 -9.97 -13.80 -17.24
CA GLY A 9 -10.30 -12.42 -16.93
C GLY A 9 -10.91 -11.74 -18.14
N LEU A 10 -12.09 -12.20 -18.57
CA LEU A 10 -13.16 -11.37 -19.16
C LEU A 10 -14.37 -12.23 -19.55
N THR A 11 -15.05 -12.88 -18.60
CA THR A 11 -16.34 -13.54 -18.87
C THR A 11 -17.29 -13.38 -17.70
N PHE A 12 -17.66 -12.13 -17.37
CA PHE A 12 -18.77 -11.89 -16.44
C PHE A 12 -19.72 -10.77 -16.89
N LEU A 13 -19.50 -10.18 -18.08
CA LEU A 13 -20.35 -9.11 -18.64
C LEU A 13 -21.33 -9.59 -19.73
N GLY A 14 -21.39 -10.90 -20.03
CA GLY A 14 -22.21 -11.43 -21.13
C GLY A 14 -23.60 -11.92 -20.74
N SER A 15 -23.81 -12.33 -19.48
CA SER A 15 -25.04 -13.04 -19.10
C SER A 15 -26.18 -12.13 -18.63
N SER A 16 -25.93 -10.88 -18.25
CA SER A 16 -26.99 -9.96 -17.81
C SER A 16 -27.73 -9.28 -18.97
N ALA A 17 -27.15 -9.23 -20.17
CA ALA A 17 -27.76 -8.59 -21.34
C ALA A 17 -28.86 -9.45 -21.99
N LEU A 18 -28.87 -10.77 -21.77
CA LEU A 18 -29.84 -11.68 -22.39
C LEU A 18 -31.17 -11.79 -21.63
N TYR A 19 -31.23 -11.39 -20.36
CA TYR A 19 -32.46 -11.47 -19.55
C TYR A 19 -33.36 -10.23 -19.64
N PHE A 20 -32.86 -9.11 -20.18
CA PHE A 20 -33.68 -7.90 -20.33
C PHE A 20 -34.64 -7.94 -21.54
N ASN A 21 -34.43 -8.88 -22.48
CA ASN A 21 -35.18 -8.92 -23.74
C ASN A 21 -36.39 -9.88 -23.73
N SER A 22 -36.72 -10.51 -22.60
CA SER A 22 -37.87 -11.42 -22.49
C SER A 22 -39.07 -10.83 -21.73
N GLN A 23 -39.12 -9.52 -21.52
CA GLN A 23 -40.33 -8.87 -21.02
C GLN A 23 -41.40 -9.02 -22.10
N ALA A 24 -42.44 -9.82 -21.81
CA ALA A 24 -43.56 -10.00 -22.71
C ALA A 24 -44.19 -8.64 -23.03
N THR A 25 -44.22 -8.26 -24.30
CA THR A 25 -44.90 -7.07 -24.78
C THR A 25 -46.35 -7.09 -24.31
N ILE A 26 -46.70 -6.21 -23.37
CA ILE A 26 -48.08 -5.97 -22.96
C ILE A 26 -48.79 -5.38 -24.17
N LYS A 27 -49.56 -6.20 -24.88
CA LYS A 27 -50.42 -5.73 -25.97
C LYS A 27 -51.60 -4.99 -25.35
N ASN A 28 -51.83 -3.76 -25.82
CA ASN A 28 -53.03 -3.00 -25.48
C ASN A 28 -54.23 -3.69 -26.14
N ASP A 29 -54.99 -4.46 -25.36
CA ASP A 29 -56.27 -5.00 -25.80
C ASP A 29 -57.27 -3.85 -25.95
N SER A 30 -57.44 -3.39 -27.19
CA SER A 30 -58.36 -2.30 -27.58
C SER A 30 -59.83 -2.53 -27.21
N LYS A 31 -60.18 -3.71 -26.67
CA LYS A 31 -61.57 -4.10 -26.34
C LYS A 31 -61.77 -4.49 -24.87
N ARG A 32 -60.93 -4.01 -23.95
CA ARG A 32 -61.21 -4.15 -22.53
C ARG A 32 -62.21 -3.08 -22.10
N ASN A 33 -63.47 -3.46 -21.89
CA ASN A 33 -64.50 -2.57 -21.38
C ASN A 33 -64.34 -2.40 -19.86
N PHE A 34 -63.59 -1.38 -19.46
CA PHE A 34 -63.25 -1.11 -18.05
C PHE A 34 -64.43 -0.68 -17.17
N TYR A 35 -65.58 -0.34 -17.73
CA TYR A 35 -66.69 0.29 -17.02
C TYR A 35 -68.00 -0.51 -17.03
N GLN A 36 -67.98 -1.77 -17.47
CA GLN A 36 -69.19 -2.60 -17.48
C GLN A 36 -69.56 -3.17 -16.11
N ASP A 37 -68.69 -3.06 -15.10
CA ASP A 37 -68.99 -3.54 -13.74
C ASP A 37 -69.62 -2.47 -12.82
N ASN A 38 -69.82 -1.24 -13.32
CA ASN A 38 -70.40 -0.14 -12.55
C ASN A 38 -71.77 0.33 -13.09
N THR A 39 -72.58 -0.56 -13.69
CA THR A 39 -74.00 -0.27 -13.95
C THR A 39 -74.85 -0.46 -12.69
N GLN A 40 -74.42 0.16 -11.59
CA GLN A 40 -75.31 0.56 -10.51
C GLN A 40 -75.17 2.07 -10.39
N ASP A 41 -76.10 2.77 -11.04
CA ASP A 41 -76.34 4.19 -10.87
C ASP A 41 -76.60 4.47 -9.39
N SER A 42 -75.53 4.77 -8.65
CA SER A 42 -75.62 5.36 -7.32
C SER A 42 -75.42 6.86 -7.50
N VAL A 43 -76.54 7.57 -7.43
CA VAL A 43 -76.58 9.03 -7.38
C VAL A 43 -75.78 9.48 -6.15
N PRO A 44 -74.79 10.39 -6.28
CA PRO A 44 -74.04 10.89 -5.14
C PRO A 44 -74.95 11.72 -4.22
N GLY A 45 -75.22 11.27 -2.99
CA GLY A 45 -75.97 12.09 -2.03
C GLY A 45 -76.67 11.41 -0.86
N GLU A 46 -76.69 10.08 -0.73
CA GLU A 46 -77.36 9.42 0.40
C GLU A 46 -76.33 8.93 1.44
N PRO A 47 -76.39 9.37 2.71
CA PRO A 47 -75.42 8.95 3.72
C PRO A 47 -75.73 7.52 4.16
N THR A 48 -75.06 6.55 3.54
CA THR A 48 -74.99 5.18 4.08
C THR A 48 -74.28 5.23 5.42
N LYS A 49 -75.07 5.10 6.49
CA LYS A 49 -74.59 4.74 7.83
C LYS A 49 -73.77 3.45 7.72
N VAL A 50 -72.68 3.41 8.49
CA VAL A 50 -71.85 2.25 8.91
C VAL A 50 -70.45 2.26 8.29
N GLU A 51 -69.49 2.88 8.99
CA GLU A 51 -68.07 2.57 8.76
C GLU A 51 -67.16 2.79 9.99
N GLU A 52 -67.62 2.44 11.20
CA GLU A 52 -66.73 2.42 12.40
C GLU A 52 -66.66 1.05 13.10
N LEU A 53 -67.48 0.07 12.73
CA LEU A 53 -67.52 -1.27 13.37
C LEU A 53 -66.83 -2.38 12.58
N GLN A 54 -66.28 -2.08 11.41
CA GLN A 54 -65.72 -3.11 10.51
C GLN A 54 -64.21 -3.31 10.68
N LEU A 55 -63.49 -2.35 11.26
CA LEU A 55 -62.03 -2.42 11.41
C LEU A 55 -61.55 -3.71 12.11
N PRO A 56 -62.08 -4.12 13.30
CA PRO A 56 -61.59 -5.31 13.98
C PRO A 56 -62.09 -6.63 13.39
N LYS A 57 -63.21 -6.62 12.65
CA LYS A 57 -63.74 -7.81 11.96
C LYS A 57 -63.03 -8.09 10.64
N LEU A 58 -62.67 -7.05 9.89
CA LEU A 58 -61.84 -7.17 8.71
C LEU A 58 -60.43 -7.65 9.09
N ILE A 59 -59.85 -7.10 10.17
CA ILE A 59 -58.56 -7.56 10.70
C ILE A 59 -58.63 -9.03 11.20
N LYS A 60 -59.77 -9.48 11.76
CA LYS A 60 -59.97 -10.88 12.17
C LYS A 60 -60.20 -11.82 10.98
N GLN A 61 -61.01 -11.43 9.99
CA GLN A 61 -61.22 -12.24 8.77
C GLN A 61 -59.95 -12.35 7.94
N GLU A 62 -59.15 -11.29 7.83
CA GLU A 62 -57.83 -11.32 7.19
C GLU A 62 -56.86 -12.29 7.90
N LYS A 63 -56.99 -12.42 9.23
CA LYS A 63 -56.20 -13.36 10.03
C LYS A 63 -56.65 -14.82 9.90
N GLU A 64 -57.93 -15.07 9.64
CA GLU A 64 -58.50 -16.41 9.48
C GLU A 64 -58.36 -16.93 8.04
N THR A 65 -58.32 -16.04 7.04
CA THR A 65 -58.03 -16.41 5.64
C THR A 65 -56.56 -16.14 5.31
N THR A 66 -55.62 -16.66 6.08
CA THR A 66 -54.23 -16.73 5.60
C THR A 66 -54.20 -17.73 4.46
N SER A 67 -54.35 -17.21 3.24
CA SER A 67 -54.26 -17.97 2.01
C SER A 67 -52.94 -18.75 1.98
N PHE A 68 -52.97 -19.97 1.43
CA PHE A 68 -51.78 -20.80 1.19
C PHE A 68 -50.64 -20.01 0.52
N LEU A 69 -50.98 -19.04 -0.34
CA LEU A 69 -50.03 -18.15 -0.99
C LEU A 69 -49.28 -17.25 0.00
N GLN A 70 -49.96 -16.74 1.02
CA GLN A 70 -49.36 -15.86 2.02
C GLN A 70 -48.27 -16.58 2.82
N GLU A 71 -48.49 -17.86 3.14
CA GLU A 71 -47.49 -18.69 3.82
C GLU A 71 -46.28 -18.98 2.92
N LYS A 72 -46.50 -19.27 1.63
CA LYS A 72 -45.42 -19.48 0.66
C LYS A 72 -44.61 -18.21 0.39
N VAL A 73 -45.27 -17.05 0.26
CA VAL A 73 -44.61 -15.74 0.09
C VAL A 73 -43.81 -15.38 1.35
N LYS A 74 -44.37 -15.67 2.54
CA LYS A 74 -43.65 -15.47 3.81
C LYS A 74 -42.41 -16.35 3.89
N GLY A 75 -42.51 -17.64 3.53
CA GLY A 75 -41.36 -18.56 3.47
C GLY A 75 -40.28 -18.08 2.50
N ALA A 76 -40.68 -17.66 1.29
CA ALA A 76 -39.77 -17.12 0.29
C ALA A 76 -39.06 -15.85 0.79
N ARG A 77 -39.80 -14.94 1.44
CA ARG A 77 -39.24 -13.72 2.02
C ARG A 77 -38.20 -14.01 3.09
N ILE A 78 -38.48 -14.94 4.01
CA ILE A 78 -37.57 -15.30 5.10
C ILE A 78 -36.27 -15.90 4.54
N GLN A 79 -36.37 -16.80 3.56
CA GLN A 79 -35.20 -17.38 2.90
C GLN A 79 -34.38 -16.33 2.16
N LEU A 80 -35.03 -15.43 1.41
CA LEU A 80 -34.35 -14.35 0.71
C LEU A 80 -33.64 -13.41 1.69
N SER A 81 -34.29 -13.03 2.80
CA SER A 81 -33.66 -12.20 3.83
C SER A 81 -32.46 -12.90 4.46
N HIS A 82 -32.54 -14.22 4.69
CA HIS A 82 -31.43 -14.98 5.26
C HIS A 82 -30.20 -14.97 4.33
N TYR A 83 -30.38 -15.28 3.04
CA TYR A 83 -29.28 -15.25 2.07
C TYR A 83 -28.71 -13.83 1.86
N LEU A 84 -29.55 -12.80 1.90
CA LEU A 84 -29.10 -11.40 1.85
C LEU A 84 -28.28 -11.03 3.09
N GLU A 85 -28.70 -11.48 4.28
CA GLU A 85 -27.93 -11.23 5.50
C GLU A 85 -26.60 -11.97 5.52
N GLU A 86 -26.57 -13.23 5.08
CA GLU A 86 -25.32 -14.00 4.98
C GLU A 86 -24.34 -13.38 3.97
N SER A 87 -24.82 -13.02 2.78
CA SER A 87 -23.99 -12.36 1.76
C SER A 87 -23.48 -11.00 2.26
N LYS A 88 -24.33 -10.22 2.94
CA LYS A 88 -23.94 -8.96 3.59
C LYS A 88 -22.85 -9.19 4.66
N LYS A 89 -23.00 -10.20 5.51
CA LYS A 89 -22.00 -10.54 6.54
C LYS A 89 -20.66 -10.91 5.92
N LEU A 90 -20.66 -11.72 4.87
CA LEU A 90 -19.43 -12.10 4.15
C LEU A 90 -18.76 -10.89 3.51
N TYR A 91 -19.53 -10.02 2.86
CA TYR A 91 -19.03 -8.80 2.25
C TYR A 91 -18.42 -7.86 3.31
N LEU A 92 -19.14 -7.59 4.39
CA LEU A 92 -18.67 -6.72 5.48
C LEU A 92 -17.42 -7.29 6.14
N ASN A 93 -17.35 -8.61 6.38
CA ASN A 93 -16.17 -9.24 6.97
C ASN A 93 -14.95 -9.13 6.02
N GLY A 94 -15.14 -9.37 4.72
CA GLY A 94 -14.09 -9.17 3.72
C GLY A 94 -13.60 -7.73 3.67
N SER A 95 -14.52 -6.77 3.65
CA SER A 95 -14.21 -5.34 3.63
C SER A 95 -13.50 -4.89 4.90
N ASN A 96 -13.93 -5.37 6.07
CA ASN A 96 -13.29 -5.01 7.34
C ASN A 96 -11.85 -5.52 7.41
N LYS A 97 -11.59 -6.76 6.98
CA LYS A 97 -10.21 -7.29 6.91
C LYS A 97 -9.33 -6.47 5.97
N TYR A 98 -9.88 -6.06 4.83
CA TYR A 98 -9.18 -5.19 3.90
C TYR A 98 -8.86 -3.83 4.52
N PHE A 99 -9.84 -3.16 5.14
CA PHE A 99 -9.62 -1.87 5.79
C PHE A 99 -8.70 -1.95 7.01
N GLU A 100 -8.74 -3.05 7.76
CA GLU A 100 -7.78 -3.28 8.84
C GLU A 100 -6.35 -3.43 8.32
N ALA A 101 -6.17 -4.15 7.21
CA ALA A 101 -4.87 -4.27 6.55
C ALA A 101 -4.39 -2.92 6.03
N GLU A 102 -5.27 -2.16 5.36
CA GLU A 102 -4.98 -0.81 4.89
C GLU A 102 -4.60 0.12 6.04
N ARG A 103 -5.33 0.09 7.16
CA ARG A 103 -5.03 0.91 8.33
C ARG A 103 -3.71 0.53 8.98
N LYS A 104 -3.37 -0.77 9.06
CA LYS A 104 -2.07 -1.25 9.56
C LYS A 104 -0.92 -0.76 8.67
N VAL A 105 -1.07 -0.89 7.36
CA VAL A 105 -0.06 -0.43 6.39
C VAL A 105 0.09 1.08 6.43
N THR A 106 -1.02 1.82 6.37
CA THR A 106 -1.02 3.29 6.41
C THR A 106 -0.50 3.82 7.73
N GLY A 107 -0.88 3.17 8.85
CA GLY A 107 -0.36 3.50 10.18
C GLY A 107 1.13 3.28 10.29
N THR A 108 1.64 2.15 9.79
CA THR A 108 3.09 1.86 9.76
C THR A 108 3.83 2.85 8.88
N LEU A 109 3.34 3.10 7.66
CA LEU A 109 3.96 4.04 6.73
C LEU A 109 3.98 5.47 7.30
N SER A 110 2.87 5.90 7.90
CA SER A 110 2.79 7.22 8.57
C SER A 110 3.70 7.32 9.78
N SER A 111 4.02 6.21 10.47
CA SER A 111 4.96 6.21 11.58
C SER A 111 6.43 6.23 11.13
N LEU A 112 6.73 5.70 9.94
CA LEU A 112 8.07 5.69 9.36
C LEU A 112 8.44 7.04 8.73
N HIS A 113 7.46 7.68 8.09
CA HIS A 113 7.67 8.95 7.42
C HIS A 113 7.78 10.11 8.41
N ASP A 114 8.84 10.91 8.28
CA ASP A 114 8.99 12.16 9.02
C ASP A 114 8.27 13.31 8.31
N LYS A 115 7.32 13.96 9.01
CA LYS A 115 6.50 15.08 8.48
C LYS A 115 7.32 16.28 8.00
N ARG A 116 8.60 16.37 8.39
CA ARG A 116 9.52 17.43 7.96
C ARG A 116 10.03 17.23 6.54
N GLU A 117 9.93 16.03 5.99
CA GLU A 117 10.39 15.71 4.63
C GLU A 117 9.23 15.79 3.62
N GLU A 118 9.43 16.44 2.48
CA GLU A 118 8.42 16.47 1.43
C GLU A 118 8.44 15.18 0.60
N LEU A 119 7.42 14.34 0.72
CA LEU A 119 7.38 13.05 0.00
C LEU A 119 7.32 13.19 -1.51
N PHE A 120 6.56 14.15 -2.03
CA PHE A 120 6.24 14.19 -3.45
C PHE A 120 7.48 14.44 -4.34
N PRO A 121 8.24 15.54 -4.17
CA PRO A 121 9.45 15.75 -4.98
C PRO A 121 10.54 14.71 -4.66
N ASN A 122 10.74 14.37 -3.39
CA ASN A 122 11.82 13.48 -2.99
C ASN A 122 11.60 12.05 -3.45
N SER A 123 10.38 11.51 -3.39
CA SER A 123 10.08 10.16 -3.90
C SER A 123 10.28 10.07 -5.42
N LEU A 124 9.96 11.15 -6.16
CA LEU A 124 10.27 11.24 -7.59
C LEU A 124 11.78 11.18 -7.83
N TYR A 125 12.58 11.91 -7.04
CA TYR A 125 14.04 11.83 -7.17
C TYR A 125 14.58 10.43 -6.89
N VAL A 126 14.07 9.74 -5.88
CA VAL A 126 14.42 8.33 -5.61
C VAL A 126 14.07 7.43 -6.79
N LEU A 127 12.87 7.60 -7.37
CA LEU A 127 12.43 6.84 -8.52
C LEU A 127 13.28 7.11 -9.76
N THR A 128 13.67 8.37 -9.99
CA THR A 128 14.59 8.73 -11.08
C THR A 128 15.99 8.15 -10.87
N GLY A 129 16.48 8.10 -9.63
CA GLY A 129 17.75 7.46 -9.30
C GLY A 129 17.73 5.97 -9.60
N LEU A 130 16.65 5.29 -9.21
CA LEU A 130 16.42 3.87 -9.55
C LEU A 130 16.35 3.67 -11.06
N LEU A 131 15.59 4.50 -11.78
CA LEU A 131 15.47 4.44 -13.24
C LEU A 131 16.82 4.68 -13.94
N SER A 132 17.62 5.60 -13.41
CA SER A 132 19.01 5.83 -13.87
C SER A 132 19.83 4.54 -13.73
N GLY A 133 19.74 3.84 -12.59
CA GLY A 133 20.34 2.52 -12.40
C GLY A 133 19.92 1.48 -13.43
N LEU A 134 18.65 1.48 -13.88
CA LEU A 134 18.19 0.60 -14.95
C LEU A 134 18.90 0.91 -16.27
N VAL A 135 19.04 2.20 -16.61
CA VAL A 135 19.74 2.64 -17.83
C VAL A 135 21.22 2.24 -17.76
N LEU A 136 21.89 2.43 -16.63
CA LEU A 136 23.29 2.01 -16.44
C LEU A 136 23.49 0.49 -16.56
N SER A 137 22.53 -0.29 -16.06
CA SER A 137 22.60 -1.76 -16.09
C SER A 137 22.22 -2.39 -17.44
N ARG A 138 21.75 -1.58 -18.41
CA ARG A 138 21.11 -2.04 -19.65
C ARG A 138 21.95 -3.05 -20.45
N ARG A 139 23.26 -2.83 -20.55
CA ARG A 139 24.21 -3.69 -21.30
C ARG A 139 25.03 -4.64 -20.40
N LYS A 140 24.65 -4.81 -19.14
CA LYS A 140 25.36 -5.66 -18.18
C LYS A 140 24.62 -6.99 -17.97
N ASN A 141 25.29 -7.92 -17.31
CA ASN A 141 24.75 -9.24 -16.97
C ASN A 141 23.45 -9.14 -16.15
N ILE A 142 22.66 -10.21 -16.13
CA ILE A 142 21.34 -10.24 -15.45
C ILE A 142 21.43 -9.87 -13.96
N LEU A 143 22.52 -10.25 -13.28
CA LEU A 143 22.80 -9.87 -11.90
C LEU A 143 22.92 -8.35 -11.75
N ALA A 144 23.74 -7.72 -12.59
CA ALA A 144 23.90 -6.27 -12.60
C ALA A 144 22.58 -5.55 -12.96
N ARG A 145 21.73 -6.15 -13.80
CA ARG A 145 20.40 -5.61 -14.13
C ARG A 145 19.48 -5.47 -12.92
N VAL A 146 19.67 -6.29 -11.90
CA VAL A 146 18.87 -6.23 -10.66
C VAL A 146 19.60 -5.41 -9.59
N THR A 147 20.91 -5.63 -9.40
CA THR A 147 21.63 -4.99 -8.31
C THR A 147 21.85 -3.49 -8.54
N PHE A 148 22.19 -3.05 -9.75
CA PHE A 148 22.45 -1.63 -10.02
C PHE A 148 21.24 -0.72 -9.72
N PRO A 149 20.03 -1.02 -10.23
CA PRO A 149 18.83 -0.28 -9.85
C PRO A 149 18.58 -0.20 -8.35
N LEU A 150 18.79 -1.30 -7.64
CA LEU A 150 18.58 -1.36 -6.20
C LEU A 150 19.60 -0.51 -5.45
N PHE A 151 20.89 -0.63 -5.79
CA PHE A 151 21.94 0.17 -5.15
C PHE A 151 21.74 1.66 -5.41
N THR A 152 21.52 2.06 -6.66
CA THR A 152 21.28 3.46 -7.02
C THR A 152 19.99 4.01 -6.39
N GLY A 153 18.93 3.21 -6.34
CA GLY A 153 17.69 3.54 -5.64
C GLY A 153 17.88 3.71 -4.13
N LEU A 154 18.62 2.82 -3.47
CA LEU A 154 18.92 2.92 -2.03
C LEU A 154 19.79 4.15 -1.71
N ILE A 155 20.79 4.44 -2.55
CA ILE A 155 21.61 5.64 -2.42
C ILE A 155 20.73 6.89 -2.56
N ALA A 156 19.88 6.95 -3.59
CA ALA A 156 18.97 8.07 -3.77
C ALA A 156 17.99 8.19 -2.59
N PHE A 157 17.48 7.08 -2.06
CA PHE A 157 16.60 7.07 -0.90
C PHE A 157 17.27 7.66 0.34
N LYS A 158 18.53 7.28 0.61
CA LYS A 158 19.31 7.85 1.71
C LYS A 158 19.60 9.35 1.52
N VAL A 159 19.82 9.80 0.29
CA VAL A 159 20.16 11.20 -0.01
C VAL A 159 18.94 12.12 0.06
N PHE A 160 17.81 11.70 -0.52
CA PHE A 160 16.60 12.54 -0.63
C PHE A 160 15.63 12.38 0.55
N LEU A 161 15.67 11.26 1.28
CA LEU A 161 14.80 10.96 2.42
C LEU A 161 15.61 10.38 3.60
N PRO A 162 16.58 11.14 4.16
CA PRO A 162 17.50 10.62 5.18
C PRO A 162 16.82 10.22 6.50
N SER A 163 15.85 11.01 6.98
CA SER A 163 15.12 10.73 8.23
C SER A 163 14.20 9.52 8.05
N THR A 164 13.43 9.49 6.96
CA THR A 164 12.57 8.34 6.64
C THR A 164 13.40 7.06 6.41
N PHE A 165 14.58 7.17 5.79
CA PHE A 165 15.52 6.05 5.63
C PHE A 165 15.96 5.50 7.00
N ALA A 166 16.41 6.37 7.91
CA ALA A 166 16.86 5.96 9.24
C ALA A 166 15.74 5.29 10.05
N ASN A 167 14.53 5.86 10.04
CA ASN A 167 13.37 5.31 10.72
C ASN A 167 12.97 3.94 10.15
N THR A 168 13.02 3.79 8.83
CA THR A 168 12.69 2.52 8.15
C THR A 168 13.68 1.42 8.52
N PHE A 169 14.98 1.71 8.50
CA PHE A 169 16.01 0.75 8.90
C PHE A 169 15.94 0.41 10.39
N SER A 170 15.71 1.40 11.26
CA SER A 170 15.52 1.16 12.69
C SER A 170 14.31 0.27 12.97
N TRP A 171 13.20 0.48 12.27
CA TRP A 171 12.03 -0.39 12.36
C TRP A 171 12.33 -1.80 11.85
N LEU A 172 13.04 -1.92 10.73
CA LEU A 172 13.45 -3.20 10.16
C LEU A 172 14.35 -3.98 11.13
N ASP A 173 15.31 -3.32 11.77
CA ASP A 173 16.19 -3.91 12.78
C ASP A 173 15.39 -4.46 13.96
N GLY A 174 14.37 -3.71 14.43
CA GLY A 174 13.48 -4.16 15.50
C GLY A 174 12.65 -5.39 15.12
N VAL A 175 12.16 -5.44 13.87
CA VAL A 175 11.44 -6.60 13.34
C VAL A 175 12.35 -7.80 13.17
N GLU A 176 13.57 -7.59 12.66
CA GLU A 176 14.57 -8.63 12.47
C GLU A 176 15.00 -9.22 13.81
N GLN A 177 15.25 -8.39 14.82
CA GLN A 177 15.58 -8.86 16.16
C GLN A 177 14.45 -9.72 16.76
N ALA A 178 13.20 -9.33 16.55
CA ALA A 178 12.04 -10.04 17.10
C ALA A 178 11.72 -11.36 16.37
N LYS A 179 11.98 -11.45 15.06
CA LYS A 179 11.57 -12.60 14.23
C LYS A 179 12.73 -13.50 13.79
N LEU A 180 13.92 -12.94 13.62
CA LEU A 180 15.09 -13.57 12.99
C LEU A 180 16.40 -13.19 13.72
N PRO A 181 16.58 -13.57 15.00
CA PRO A 181 17.74 -13.17 15.80
C PRO A 181 19.08 -13.72 15.26
N SER A 182 19.05 -14.86 14.57
CA SER A 182 20.25 -15.43 13.93
C SER A 182 20.80 -14.51 12.84
N VAL A 183 19.94 -13.94 11.99
CA VAL A 183 20.36 -13.02 10.93
C VAL A 183 20.88 -11.73 11.55
N TYR A 184 20.16 -11.17 12.53
CA TYR A 184 20.55 -9.93 13.21
C TYR A 184 21.96 -10.01 13.85
N SER A 185 22.26 -11.12 14.54
CA SER A 185 23.59 -11.33 15.14
C SER A 185 24.71 -11.41 14.10
N THR A 186 24.46 -12.04 12.94
CA THR A 186 25.45 -12.09 11.86
C THR A 186 25.66 -10.73 11.21
N GLN A 187 24.59 -9.96 10.98
CA GLN A 187 24.69 -8.60 10.44
C GLN A 187 25.48 -7.69 11.39
N THR A 188 25.16 -7.71 12.68
CA THR A 188 25.86 -6.89 13.68
C THR A 188 27.33 -7.29 13.82
N ALA A 189 27.67 -8.58 13.71
CA ALA A 189 29.07 -9.03 13.67
C ALA A 189 29.82 -8.51 12.43
N LEU A 190 29.18 -8.53 11.25
CA LEU A 190 29.75 -8.00 10.01
C LEU A 190 29.96 -6.48 10.07
N ILE A 191 28.99 -5.76 10.64
CA ILE A 191 29.09 -4.30 10.84
C ILE A 191 30.25 -3.98 11.78
N LYS A 192 30.33 -4.65 12.93
CA LYS A 192 31.44 -4.47 13.89
C LYS A 192 32.79 -4.81 13.29
N GLY A 193 32.88 -5.89 12.51
CA GLY A 193 34.09 -6.26 11.78
C GLY A 193 34.52 -5.14 10.84
N THR A 194 33.59 -4.61 10.06
CA THR A 194 33.87 -3.50 9.13
C THR A 194 34.29 -2.23 9.87
N GLU A 195 33.62 -1.88 10.96
CA GLU A 195 33.98 -0.72 11.80
C GLU A 195 35.40 -0.86 12.37
N SER A 196 35.77 -2.06 12.82
CA SER A 196 37.11 -2.32 13.33
C SER A 196 38.19 -2.20 12.23
N LEU A 197 37.90 -2.66 11.01
CA LEU A 197 38.80 -2.52 9.87
C LEU A 197 38.98 -1.05 9.48
N VAL A 198 37.91 -0.27 9.44
CA VAL A 198 38.01 1.18 9.16
C VAL A 198 38.89 1.86 10.21
N LYS A 199 38.66 1.61 11.51
CA LYS A 199 39.50 2.16 12.58
C LYS A 199 40.95 1.72 12.48
N GLU A 200 41.20 0.46 12.12
CA GLU A 200 42.55 -0.04 11.89
C GLU A 200 43.23 0.67 10.71
N THR A 201 42.51 0.88 9.61
CA THR A 201 43.04 1.64 8.45
C THR A 201 43.29 3.11 8.77
N GLU A 202 42.45 3.74 9.58
CA GLU A 202 42.67 5.11 10.07
C GLU A 202 43.93 5.18 10.94
N ASN A 203 44.08 4.24 11.87
CA ASN A 203 45.26 4.14 12.73
C ASN A 203 46.55 3.86 11.93
N LEU A 204 46.49 2.98 10.93
CA LEU A 204 47.61 2.71 10.03
C LEU A 204 47.95 3.93 9.18
N THR A 205 46.94 4.65 8.67
CA THR A 205 47.15 5.89 7.91
C THR A 205 47.79 6.97 8.78
N ALA A 206 47.32 7.13 10.03
CA ALA A 206 47.90 8.05 10.99
C ALA A 206 49.34 7.66 11.38
N ALA A 207 49.61 6.36 11.54
CA ALA A 207 50.96 5.84 11.83
C ALA A 207 51.91 6.04 10.63
N ASN A 208 51.42 5.82 9.41
CA ASN A 208 52.20 6.05 8.19
C ASN A 208 52.50 7.54 7.99
N ALA A 209 51.54 8.42 8.23
CA ALA A 209 51.76 9.88 8.17
C ALA A 209 52.86 10.33 9.15
N LYS A 210 52.86 9.79 10.37
CA LYS A 210 53.93 10.04 11.36
C LYS A 210 55.29 9.54 10.89
N LYS A 211 55.38 8.31 10.38
CA LYS A 211 56.64 7.74 9.85
C LYS A 211 57.18 8.55 8.67
N VAL A 212 56.32 8.98 7.73
CA VAL A 212 56.73 9.82 6.61
C VAL A 212 57.31 11.15 7.11
N ASN A 213 56.70 11.75 8.13
CA ASN A 213 57.23 12.97 8.74
C ASN A 213 58.58 12.73 9.46
N GLU A 214 58.72 11.61 10.17
CA GLU A 214 59.99 11.21 10.82
C GLU A 214 61.12 10.99 9.79
N TYR A 215 60.82 10.35 8.65
CA TYR A 215 61.80 10.21 7.55
C TYR A 215 62.15 11.54 6.90
N TYR A 216 61.17 12.42 6.73
CA TYR A 216 61.40 13.77 6.20
C TYR A 216 62.33 14.58 7.12
N GLU A 217 62.05 14.60 8.42
CA GLU A 217 62.90 15.26 9.42
C GLU A 217 64.30 14.61 9.49
N SER A 218 64.39 13.28 9.43
CA SER A 218 65.68 12.57 9.44
C SER A 218 66.52 12.88 8.19
N ALA A 219 65.89 12.93 7.01
CA ALA A 219 66.55 13.30 5.76
C ALA A 219 67.04 14.75 5.82
N LYS A 220 66.21 15.66 6.34
CA LYS A 220 66.55 17.06 6.55
C LYS A 220 67.73 17.24 7.50
N LEU A 221 67.78 16.51 8.62
CA LEU A 221 68.92 16.51 9.55
C LEU A 221 70.19 15.99 8.90
N THR A 222 70.12 14.89 8.12
CA THR A 222 71.28 14.32 7.42
C THR A 222 71.83 15.28 6.38
N VAL A 223 70.96 15.97 5.63
CA VAL A 223 71.37 17.01 4.67
C VAL A 223 72.02 18.19 5.41
N ASN A 224 71.45 18.63 6.52
CA ASN A 224 72.02 19.70 7.34
C ASN A 224 73.42 19.32 7.87
N GLU A 225 73.57 18.11 8.42
CA GLU A 225 74.85 17.62 8.95
C GLU A 225 75.94 17.53 7.87
N TYR A 226 75.59 17.06 6.67
CA TYR A 226 76.57 16.88 5.59
C TYR A 226 76.89 18.18 4.82
N THR A 227 75.90 19.07 4.66
CA THR A 227 76.04 20.30 3.86
C THR A 227 76.26 21.56 4.70
N GLY A 228 76.07 21.48 6.02
CA GLY A 228 76.05 22.63 6.94
C GLY A 228 74.90 23.61 6.70
N LEU A 229 73.94 23.26 5.83
CA LEU A 229 72.85 24.14 5.43
C LEU A 229 71.64 23.97 6.35
N ASN A 230 71.29 25.02 7.07
CA ASN A 230 70.14 25.02 7.97
C ASN A 230 68.87 25.41 7.21
N VAL A 231 68.10 24.40 6.78
CA VAL A 231 66.90 24.57 5.93
C VAL A 231 65.73 25.23 6.68
N ASP A 232 65.84 25.40 8.00
CA ASP A 232 64.83 26.03 8.87
C ASP A 232 64.94 27.55 9.01
N GLN A 233 65.94 28.19 8.38
CA GLN A 233 65.95 29.65 8.34
C GLN A 233 64.86 30.15 7.38
N GLU A 234 63.67 30.43 7.92
CA GLU A 234 62.74 31.35 7.27
C GLU A 234 63.47 32.67 7.05
N ILE A 235 63.75 32.97 5.78
CA ILE A 235 64.31 34.24 5.37
C ILE A 235 63.26 35.29 5.67
N SER A 236 63.36 35.92 6.85
CA SER A 236 62.56 37.09 7.22
C SER A 236 62.77 38.14 6.13
N ASN A 237 61.79 38.25 5.24
CA ASN A 237 61.79 39.22 4.16
C ASN A 237 61.70 40.60 4.82
N LYS A 238 62.84 41.27 4.92
CA LYS A 238 62.93 42.63 5.45
C LYS A 238 62.19 43.53 4.46
N LYS A 239 60.97 43.95 4.83
CA LYS A 239 60.22 45.03 4.15
C LYS A 239 61.17 46.21 3.91
N LYS A 240 61.25 46.64 2.66
CA LYS A 240 61.76 47.96 2.26
C LYS A 240 60.67 48.65 1.46
#